data_AF-A0A4Q3MDQ7-F1
#
_entry.id   AF-A0A4Q3MDQ7-F1
#
_cell.length_a   1.000
_cell.length_b   1.000
_cell.length_c   1.000
_cell.angle_alpha   90.00
_cell.angle_beta   90.00
_cell.angle_gamma   90.00
#
_symmetry.space_group_name_H-M   'P 1'
#
loop_
_entity.id
_entity.type
_entity.pdbx_description
1 polymer ?
#
loop_
_entity_poly.entity_id
_entity_poly.type
_entity_poly.pdbx_seq_one_letter_code
_entity_poly.pdbx_strand_id
1 'polypeptide(L)'
;MSIDSAEYARLSKDSYEDRSKWVGSPNSFTLNGSDIQYKVLAYESNAQTDYQGTAYQRIDTKEVIIAHRGTASAKDGMTDAGMVFRGHNDQLDHAVAFTDRVIALARQRAEEKGHALNVSLTGHSLGGTLAEITAARTGLHAETFNSYGPGALTGLDRYGVDVKAAHPNIVNHVRATDVVGSGGPHLGSTRTYAAPEDIENLKRGRYIGPSSSSANPLLAADINAHTIRNF
;
A
#
# COMPACT_ATOMS: atom_id res chain seq x y z
N MET A 1 0.84 -5.68 16.36
CA MET A 1 0.96 -4.25 15.99
C MET A 1 -0.08 -3.47 16.77
N SER A 2 0.26 -2.27 17.24
CA SER A 2 -0.66 -1.39 17.99
C SER A 2 -1.30 -0.30 17.12
N ILE A 3 -0.96 -0.29 15.84
CA ILE A 3 -1.47 0.61 14.80
C ILE A 3 -2.64 -0.10 14.11
N ASP A 4 -3.74 0.60 13.91
CA ASP A 4 -4.91 0.09 13.21
C ASP A 4 -4.89 0.41 11.70
N SER A 5 -5.83 -0.17 10.96
CA SER A 5 -5.92 0.01 9.52
C SER A 5 -6.14 1.48 9.11
N ALA A 6 -6.83 2.28 9.92
CA ALA A 6 -7.08 3.69 9.61
C ALA A 6 -5.77 4.50 9.66
N GLU A 7 -4.90 4.19 10.61
CA GLU A 7 -3.60 4.83 10.71
C GLU A 7 -2.64 4.40 9.57
N TYR A 8 -2.70 3.14 9.16
CA TYR A 8 -2.01 2.69 7.94
C TYR A 8 -2.49 3.45 6.68
N ALA A 9 -3.79 3.73 6.57
CA ALA A 9 -4.33 4.54 5.49
C ALA A 9 -3.81 5.99 5.53
N ARG A 10 -3.72 6.59 6.71
CA ARG A 10 -3.12 7.94 6.88
C ARG A 10 -1.66 7.97 6.47
N LEU A 11 -0.86 6.97 6.84
CA LEU A 11 0.55 6.86 6.45
C LEU A 11 0.70 6.62 4.94
N SER A 12 -0.16 5.79 4.35
CA SER A 12 -0.25 5.61 2.90
C SER A 12 -0.56 6.91 2.17
N LYS A 13 -1.48 7.72 2.69
CA LYS A 13 -1.77 9.05 2.17
C LYS A 13 -0.59 10.01 2.33
N ASP A 14 0.06 10.00 3.49
CA ASP A 14 1.21 10.87 3.80
C ASP A 14 2.43 10.57 2.93
N SER A 15 2.58 9.33 2.44
CA SER A 15 3.69 8.93 1.58
C SER A 15 3.80 9.71 0.26
N TYR A 16 2.75 10.46 -0.11
CA TYR A 16 2.75 11.37 -1.26
C TYR A 16 3.35 12.75 -0.95
N GLU A 17 3.58 13.08 0.31
CA GLU A 17 4.23 14.31 0.76
C GLU A 17 5.75 14.18 0.72
N ASP A 18 6.46 15.25 0.35
CA ASP A 18 7.93 15.27 0.43
C ASP A 18 8.39 15.34 1.89
N ARG A 19 8.85 14.19 2.39
CA ARG A 19 9.36 14.01 3.75
C ARG A 19 10.89 14.05 3.85
N SER A 20 11.60 14.40 2.77
CA SER A 20 13.08 14.43 2.74
C SER A 20 13.70 15.28 3.86
N LYS A 21 13.14 16.46 4.12
CA LYS A 21 13.62 17.40 5.16
C LYS A 21 13.35 16.92 6.60
N TRP A 22 12.50 15.92 6.79
CA TRP A 22 12.16 15.38 8.10
C TRP A 22 13.10 14.25 8.54
N VAL A 23 13.90 13.70 7.62
CA VAL A 23 14.88 12.65 7.93
C VAL A 23 15.90 13.21 8.92
N GLY A 24 16.01 12.58 10.10
CA GLY A 24 16.93 13.02 11.14
C GLY A 24 16.47 14.24 11.95
N SER A 25 15.27 14.77 11.69
CA SER A 25 14.70 15.87 12.47
C SER A 25 14.54 15.48 13.96
N PRO A 26 14.89 16.37 14.92
CA PRO A 26 14.61 16.14 16.33
C PRO A 26 13.12 16.26 16.66
N ASN A 27 12.35 16.93 15.81
CA ASN A 27 10.92 17.17 16.01
C ASN A 27 10.08 16.00 15.48
N SER A 28 9.08 15.62 16.26
CA SER A 28 8.00 14.74 15.81
C SER A 28 6.87 15.55 15.18
N PHE A 29 5.97 14.85 14.49
CA PHE A 29 4.74 15.40 13.93
C PHE A 29 3.60 14.39 14.07
N THR A 30 2.37 14.87 13.94
CA THR A 30 1.18 14.03 13.82
C THR A 30 0.65 14.07 12.40
N LEU A 31 -0.08 13.01 12.02
CA LEU A 31 -0.84 13.00 10.78
C LEU A 31 -2.19 13.68 10.99
N ASN A 32 -2.77 14.24 9.93
CA ASN A 32 -4.09 14.86 10.03
C ASN A 32 -5.13 13.81 10.49
N GLY A 33 -5.82 14.09 11.60
CA GLY A 33 -6.81 13.21 12.24
C GLY A 33 -6.22 12.05 13.05
N SER A 34 -4.95 12.14 13.43
CA SER A 34 -4.28 11.20 14.34
C SER A 34 -3.56 11.98 15.45
N ASP A 35 -3.58 11.43 16.67
CA ASP A 35 -2.80 11.95 17.80
C ASP A 35 -1.45 11.22 17.97
N ILE A 36 -1.15 10.26 17.08
CA ILE A 36 0.09 9.50 17.13
C ILE A 36 1.24 10.34 16.60
N GLN A 37 2.30 10.43 17.40
CA GLN A 37 3.51 11.15 17.03
C GLN A 37 4.50 10.25 16.28
N TYR A 38 5.00 10.78 15.17
CA TYR A 38 5.98 10.12 14.31
C TYR A 38 7.24 10.95 14.12
N LYS A 39 8.33 10.25 13.80
CA LYS A 39 9.52 10.80 13.15
C LYS A 39 9.76 10.07 11.83
N VAL A 40 10.43 10.73 10.90
CA VAL A 40 10.90 10.07 9.67
C VAL A 40 12.23 9.40 9.95
N LEU A 41 12.23 8.07 9.89
CA LEU A 41 13.41 7.22 10.04
C LEU A 41 14.26 7.25 8.77
N ALA A 42 13.61 7.13 7.61
CA ALA A 42 14.24 7.16 6.30
C ALA A 42 13.26 7.65 5.24
N TYR A 43 13.80 8.20 4.17
CA TYR A 43 13.08 8.61 2.97
C TYR A 43 13.86 8.15 1.75
N GLU A 44 13.17 7.91 0.65
CA GLU A 44 13.75 7.65 -0.65
C GLU A 44 12.89 8.27 -1.75
N SER A 45 13.54 8.87 -2.73
CA SER A 45 12.89 9.39 -3.93
C SER A 45 13.85 9.24 -5.10
N ASN A 46 13.40 8.57 -6.16
CA ASN A 46 14.14 8.45 -7.41
C ASN A 46 13.32 9.05 -8.55
N ALA A 47 13.81 10.15 -9.13
CA ALA A 47 13.14 10.85 -10.21
C ALA A 47 13.15 10.08 -11.55
N GLN A 48 14.09 9.17 -11.77
CA GLN A 48 14.17 8.37 -13.00
C GLN A 48 13.10 7.28 -13.04
N THR A 49 12.83 6.67 -11.89
CA THR A 49 11.86 5.56 -11.76
C THR A 49 10.51 5.99 -11.22
N ASP A 50 10.39 7.23 -10.73
CA ASP A 50 9.24 7.76 -9.97
C ASP A 50 8.96 7.00 -8.66
N TYR A 51 9.92 6.22 -8.16
CA TYR A 51 9.79 5.57 -6.87
C TYR A 51 9.90 6.59 -5.73
N GLN A 52 8.99 6.50 -4.75
CA GLN A 52 9.13 7.16 -3.46
C GLN A 52 8.70 6.24 -2.31
N GLY A 53 9.38 6.37 -1.18
CA GLY A 53 9.04 5.65 0.04
C GLY A 53 9.45 6.43 1.29
N THR A 54 8.63 6.32 2.34
CA THR A 54 8.89 6.93 3.64
C THR A 54 8.79 5.88 4.73
N ALA A 55 9.79 5.83 5.61
CA ALA A 55 9.75 5.02 6.82
C ALA A 55 9.49 5.92 8.03
N TYR A 56 8.37 5.67 8.69
CA TYR A 56 7.94 6.39 9.88
C TYR A 56 8.27 5.57 11.12
N GLN A 57 8.75 6.22 12.18
CA GLN A 57 8.90 5.62 13.49
C GLN A 57 7.92 6.28 14.46
N ARG A 58 7.00 5.47 14.99
CA ARG A 58 6.08 5.87 16.05
C ARG A 58 6.85 6.11 17.35
N ILE A 59 6.55 7.20 18.06
CA ILE A 59 7.42 7.68 19.15
C ILE A 59 7.24 6.91 20.46
N ASP A 60 6.04 6.56 20.86
CA ASP A 60 5.75 5.82 22.09
C ASP A 60 6.15 4.34 21.97
N THR A 61 5.74 3.66 20.90
CA THR A 61 5.94 2.21 20.74
C THR A 61 7.20 1.81 19.97
N LYS A 62 7.84 2.76 19.29
CA LYS A 62 9.01 2.56 18.41
C LYS A 62 8.74 1.69 17.17
N GLU A 63 7.48 1.33 16.93
CA GLU A 63 7.07 0.64 15.70
C GLU A 63 7.50 1.45 14.46
N VAL A 64 8.01 0.74 13.46
CA VAL A 64 8.43 1.29 12.18
C VAL A 64 7.45 0.88 11.10
N ILE A 65 7.00 1.85 10.31
CA ILE A 65 6.07 1.64 9.21
C ILE A 65 6.71 2.15 7.94
N ILE A 66 6.86 1.27 6.96
CA ILE A 66 7.37 1.58 5.63
C ILE A 66 6.17 1.83 4.73
N ALA A 67 5.96 3.08 4.31
CA ALA A 67 4.94 3.42 3.34
C ALA A 67 5.58 3.61 1.96
N HIS A 68 5.20 2.78 0.99
CA HIS A 68 5.54 3.00 -0.41
C HIS A 68 4.47 3.91 -1.05
N ARG A 69 4.92 4.90 -1.81
CA ARG A 69 4.04 5.80 -2.55
C ARG A 69 3.59 5.13 -3.85
N GLY A 70 2.34 5.34 -4.26
CA GLY A 70 1.91 5.04 -5.63
C GLY A 70 2.42 6.05 -6.65
N THR A 71 2.15 5.81 -7.93
CA THR A 71 2.39 6.80 -8.99
C THR A 71 1.42 7.97 -8.89
N ALA A 72 1.89 9.18 -9.21
CA ALA A 72 1.05 10.37 -9.25
C ALA A 72 -0.05 10.29 -10.35
N SER A 73 0.17 9.46 -11.37
CA SER A 73 -0.68 9.30 -12.56
C SER A 73 -1.84 8.32 -12.40
N ALA A 74 -2.24 7.95 -11.18
CA ALA A 74 -3.35 7.01 -10.95
C ALA A 74 -4.68 7.44 -11.60
N LYS A 75 -4.82 8.72 -11.99
CA LYS A 75 -5.94 9.23 -12.81
C LYS A 75 -5.93 8.73 -14.26
N ASP A 76 -4.77 8.45 -14.84
CA ASP A 76 -4.61 7.90 -16.21
C ASP A 76 -4.53 6.36 -16.22
N GLY A 77 -4.40 5.74 -15.03
CA GLY A 77 -4.13 4.31 -14.83
C GLY A 77 -5.30 3.35 -15.05
N MET A 78 -6.48 3.84 -15.44
CA MET A 78 -7.67 3.00 -15.71
C MET A 78 -7.44 2.03 -16.88
N THR A 79 -6.55 2.38 -17.79
CA THR A 79 -6.37 1.63 -19.05
C THR A 79 -5.45 0.43 -18.89
N ASP A 80 -4.58 0.37 -17.87
CA ASP A 80 -3.47 -0.60 -17.93
C ASP A 80 -2.69 -0.91 -16.66
N ALA A 81 -3.32 -0.95 -15.47
CA ALA A 81 -2.62 -1.27 -14.23
C ALA A 81 -1.71 -2.52 -14.35
N GLY A 82 -2.18 -3.59 -14.99
CA GLY A 82 -1.38 -4.79 -15.25
C GLY A 82 -0.18 -4.57 -16.18
N MET A 83 -0.26 -3.72 -17.22
CA MET A 83 0.91 -3.37 -18.05
C MET A 83 1.83 -2.36 -17.36
N VAL A 84 1.31 -1.44 -16.56
CA VAL A 84 2.10 -0.53 -15.71
C VAL A 84 3.03 -1.32 -14.79
N PHE A 85 2.52 -2.40 -14.16
CA PHE A 85 3.36 -3.30 -13.36
C PHE A 85 4.37 -4.11 -14.18
N ARG A 86 3.99 -4.57 -15.37
CA ARG A 86 4.92 -5.28 -16.27
C ARG A 86 6.06 -4.38 -16.79
N GLY A 87 5.83 -3.06 -16.86
CA GLY A 87 6.80 -2.06 -17.34
C GLY A 87 7.59 -1.33 -16.24
N HIS A 88 7.25 -1.48 -14.96
CA HIS A 88 7.89 -0.76 -13.84
C HIS A 88 8.65 -1.69 -12.89
N ASN A 89 9.52 -2.52 -13.46
CA ASN A 89 10.41 -3.34 -12.65
C ASN A 89 11.31 -2.51 -11.72
N ASP A 90 11.75 -1.35 -12.18
CA ASP A 90 12.76 -0.57 -11.48
C ASP A 90 12.20 0.04 -10.17
N GLN A 91 10.90 0.36 -10.09
CA GLN A 91 10.30 0.79 -8.81
C GLN A 91 10.26 -0.33 -7.78
N LEU A 92 10.10 -1.57 -8.21
CA LEU A 92 10.14 -2.72 -7.30
C LEU A 92 11.56 -2.97 -6.77
N ASP A 93 12.59 -2.83 -7.61
CA ASP A 93 13.98 -2.89 -7.16
C ASP A 93 14.27 -1.84 -6.07
N HIS A 94 13.78 -0.60 -6.26
CA HIS A 94 13.89 0.44 -5.24
C HIS A 94 13.06 0.14 -3.99
N ALA A 95 11.84 -0.39 -4.12
CA ALA A 95 11.01 -0.76 -2.99
C ALA A 95 11.66 -1.85 -2.11
N VAL A 96 12.25 -2.86 -2.75
CA VAL A 96 13.00 -3.93 -2.06
C VAL A 96 14.23 -3.36 -1.37
N ALA A 97 15.05 -2.58 -2.08
CA ALA A 97 16.26 -1.97 -1.51
C ALA A 97 15.94 -1.02 -0.34
N PHE A 98 14.89 -0.20 -0.47
CA PHE A 98 14.41 0.68 0.59
C PHE A 98 13.95 -0.11 1.81
N THR A 99 13.17 -1.17 1.59
CA THR A 99 12.65 -2.03 2.66
C THR A 99 13.79 -2.69 3.43
N ASP A 100 14.76 -3.29 2.74
CA ASP A 100 15.93 -3.92 3.36
C ASP A 100 16.74 -2.93 4.19
N ARG A 101 16.98 -1.74 3.63
CA ARG A 101 17.69 -0.66 4.31
C ARG A 101 16.97 -0.22 5.59
N VAL A 102 15.64 -0.09 5.55
CA VAL A 102 14.85 0.32 6.72
C VAL A 102 14.83 -0.79 7.78
N ILE A 103 14.69 -2.05 7.39
CA ILE A 103 14.77 -3.19 8.32
C ILE A 103 16.12 -3.21 9.03
N ALA A 104 17.22 -3.01 8.28
CA ALA A 104 18.56 -2.94 8.85
C ALA A 104 18.70 -1.77 9.85
N LEU A 105 18.23 -0.57 9.49
CA LEU A 105 18.24 0.60 10.37
C LEU A 105 17.39 0.38 11.64
N ALA A 106 16.21 -0.23 11.48
CA ALA A 106 15.33 -0.52 12.59
C ALA A 106 15.93 -1.56 13.54
N ARG A 107 16.59 -2.60 13.00
CA ARG A 107 17.30 -3.63 13.77
C ARG A 107 18.45 -3.03 14.56
N GLN A 108 19.30 -2.22 13.92
CA GLN A 108 20.40 -1.54 14.60
C GLN A 108 19.90 -0.70 15.79
N ARG A 109 18.84 0.10 15.60
CA ARG A 109 18.27 0.92 16.67
C ARG A 109 17.66 0.08 17.80
N ALA A 110 17.01 -1.02 17.45
CA ALA A 110 16.42 -1.95 18.40
C ALA A 110 17.49 -2.58 19.31
N GLU A 111 18.62 -2.99 18.73
CA GLU A 111 19.77 -3.54 19.46
C GLU A 111 20.44 -2.48 20.36
N GLU A 112 20.73 -1.29 19.82
CA GLU A 112 21.37 -0.20 20.57
C GLU A 112 20.56 0.29 21.78
N LYS A 113 19.23 0.23 21.69
CA LYS A 113 18.32 0.81 22.69
C LYS A 113 17.54 -0.24 23.49
N GLY A 114 17.73 -1.52 23.21
CA GLY A 114 17.08 -2.63 23.91
C GLY A 114 15.56 -2.68 23.75
N HIS A 115 15.01 -2.31 22.58
CA HIS A 115 13.57 -2.39 22.32
C HIS A 115 13.24 -3.46 21.26
N ALA A 116 11.99 -3.93 21.21
CA ALA A 116 11.54 -4.90 20.21
C ALA A 116 11.63 -4.31 18.78
N LEU A 117 11.97 -5.16 17.81
CA LEU A 117 11.93 -4.83 16.39
C LEU A 117 10.53 -5.09 15.84
N ASN A 118 9.76 -4.03 15.61
CA ASN A 118 8.45 -4.11 14.99
C ASN A 118 8.44 -3.27 13.71
N VAL A 119 8.49 -3.94 12.55
CA VAL A 119 8.45 -3.30 11.23
C VAL A 119 7.22 -3.81 10.49
N SER A 120 6.52 -2.92 9.81
CA SER A 120 5.37 -3.25 8.97
C SER A 120 5.35 -2.37 7.73
N LEU A 121 4.53 -2.72 6.76
CA LEU A 121 4.44 -2.03 5.49
C LEU A 121 3.04 -1.52 5.19
N THR A 122 2.96 -0.50 4.37
CA THR A 122 1.70 0.01 3.86
C THR A 122 1.91 0.71 2.53
N GLY A 123 0.82 0.97 1.84
CA GLY A 123 0.83 1.74 0.61
C GLY A 123 -0.54 1.78 -0.03
N HIS A 124 -0.71 2.76 -0.91
CA HIS A 124 -1.91 2.96 -1.70
C HIS A 124 -1.61 2.78 -3.19
N SER A 125 -2.58 2.27 -3.97
CA SER A 125 -2.44 2.11 -5.42
C SER A 125 -1.19 1.27 -5.75
N LEU A 126 -0.30 1.75 -6.64
CA LEU A 126 0.99 1.12 -6.92
C LEU A 126 1.82 0.87 -5.65
N GLY A 127 1.84 1.82 -4.71
CA GLY A 127 2.57 1.69 -3.46
C GLY A 127 2.05 0.55 -2.59
N GLY A 128 0.74 0.29 -2.62
CA GLY A 128 0.15 -0.85 -1.92
C GLY A 128 0.59 -2.18 -2.54
N THR A 129 0.69 -2.26 -3.87
CA THR A 129 1.23 -3.47 -4.53
C THR A 129 2.70 -3.69 -4.20
N LEU A 130 3.50 -2.62 -4.18
CA LEU A 130 4.90 -2.69 -3.73
C LEU A 130 4.97 -3.23 -2.30
N ALA A 131 4.07 -2.77 -1.41
CA ALA A 131 3.96 -3.25 -0.03
C ALA A 131 3.53 -4.72 0.06
N GLU A 132 2.59 -5.20 -0.78
CA GLU A 132 2.24 -6.63 -0.86
C GLU A 132 3.46 -7.49 -1.22
N ILE A 133 4.21 -7.08 -2.24
CA ILE A 133 5.37 -7.84 -2.74
C ILE A 133 6.49 -7.85 -1.70
N THR A 134 6.83 -6.71 -1.12
CA THR A 134 7.90 -6.64 -0.10
C THR A 134 7.49 -7.30 1.21
N ALA A 135 6.20 -7.29 1.58
CA ALA A 135 5.68 -8.06 2.72
C ALA A 135 5.74 -9.56 2.48
N ALA A 136 5.35 -10.03 1.30
CA ALA A 136 5.43 -11.44 0.93
C ALA A 136 6.89 -11.95 0.94
N ARG A 137 7.84 -11.11 0.51
CA ARG A 137 9.27 -11.40 0.54
C ARG A 137 9.84 -11.48 1.96
N THR A 138 9.40 -10.59 2.85
CA THR A 138 10.03 -10.40 4.17
C THR A 138 9.28 -11.09 5.31
N GLY A 139 8.03 -11.51 5.08
CA GLY A 139 7.13 -12.01 6.11
C GLY A 139 6.58 -10.93 7.05
N LEU A 140 6.87 -9.64 6.79
CA LEU A 140 6.39 -8.53 7.62
C LEU A 140 4.89 -8.29 7.41
N HIS A 141 4.22 -7.77 8.44
CA HIS A 141 2.82 -7.38 8.31
C HIS A 141 2.65 -6.22 7.33
N ALA A 142 1.60 -6.26 6.51
CA ALA A 142 1.21 -5.15 5.65
C ALA A 142 -0.30 -4.94 5.62
N GLU A 143 -0.70 -3.66 5.62
CA GLU A 143 -2.05 -3.21 5.29
C GLU A 143 -1.99 -2.29 4.07
N THR A 144 -2.70 -2.64 3.00
CA THR A 144 -2.63 -1.96 1.70
C THR A 144 -3.99 -1.42 1.29
N PHE A 145 -4.03 -0.37 0.48
CA PHE A 145 -5.28 0.35 0.17
C PHE A 145 -5.44 0.52 -1.34
N ASN A 146 -6.51 -0.06 -1.90
CA ASN A 146 -6.82 -0.04 -3.32
C ASN A 146 -5.58 -0.41 -4.18
N SER A 147 -4.79 -1.39 -3.75
CA SER A 147 -3.63 -1.85 -4.51
C SER A 147 -4.03 -2.68 -5.71
N TYR A 148 -3.18 -2.76 -6.73
CA TYR A 148 -3.33 -3.82 -7.73
C TYR A 148 -2.81 -5.13 -7.13
N GLY A 149 -3.61 -6.20 -7.13
CA GLY A 149 -3.17 -7.50 -6.61
C GLY A 149 -2.05 -8.13 -7.46
N PRO A 150 -0.85 -8.40 -6.91
CA PRO A 150 0.31 -8.88 -7.67
C PRO A 150 0.32 -10.40 -7.91
N GLY A 151 -0.70 -11.14 -7.46
CA GLY A 151 -0.73 -12.61 -7.49
C GLY A 151 -0.73 -13.24 -8.88
N ALA A 152 -1.03 -12.45 -9.93
CA ALA A 152 -0.93 -12.89 -11.32
C ALA A 152 0.32 -12.36 -12.05
N LEU A 153 1.19 -11.61 -11.36
CA LEU A 153 2.43 -11.11 -11.95
C LEU A 153 3.47 -12.24 -12.04
N THR A 154 4.27 -12.19 -13.11
CA THR A 154 5.36 -13.15 -13.37
C THR A 154 6.71 -12.55 -12.98
N GLY A 155 7.69 -13.39 -12.64
CA GLY A 155 9.04 -12.93 -12.34
C GLY A 155 9.22 -12.38 -10.92
N LEU A 156 8.25 -12.59 -10.02
CA LEU A 156 8.38 -12.22 -8.60
C LEU A 156 9.27 -13.21 -7.80
N ASP A 157 9.54 -14.38 -8.36
CA ASP A 157 10.46 -15.38 -7.81
C ASP A 157 11.89 -14.84 -7.68
N ARG A 158 12.33 -13.95 -8.59
CA ARG A 158 13.64 -13.28 -8.47
C ARG A 158 13.77 -12.39 -7.24
N TYR A 159 12.63 -11.97 -6.66
CA TYR A 159 12.56 -11.22 -5.41
C TYR A 159 12.32 -12.13 -4.20
N GLY A 160 12.28 -13.45 -4.38
CA GLY A 160 12.00 -14.42 -3.31
C GLY A 160 10.52 -14.49 -2.93
N VAL A 161 9.60 -14.09 -3.82
CA VAL A 161 8.16 -14.14 -3.56
C VAL A 161 7.55 -15.37 -4.21
N ASP A 162 6.95 -16.23 -3.39
CA ASP A 162 6.07 -17.30 -3.85
C ASP A 162 4.62 -16.81 -3.87
N VAL A 163 4.10 -16.49 -5.05
CA VAL A 163 2.70 -16.03 -5.22
C VAL A 163 1.65 -17.10 -4.90
N LYS A 164 2.04 -18.37 -4.79
CA LYS A 164 1.14 -19.48 -4.43
C LYS A 164 1.13 -19.78 -2.94
N ALA A 165 2.13 -19.29 -2.19
CA ALA A 165 2.18 -19.44 -0.75
C ALA A 165 1.06 -18.64 -0.06
N ALA A 166 0.66 -19.09 1.13
CA ALA A 166 -0.24 -18.30 1.97
C ALA A 166 0.55 -17.12 2.58
N HIS A 167 -0.02 -15.92 2.49
CA HIS A 167 0.55 -14.69 3.05
C HIS A 167 -0.39 -14.09 4.12
N PRO A 168 -0.59 -14.76 5.27
CA PRO A 168 -1.56 -14.33 6.29
C PRO A 168 -1.18 -13.00 6.96
N ASN A 169 0.05 -12.54 6.77
CA ASN A 169 0.58 -11.26 7.22
C ASN A 169 0.09 -10.07 6.40
N ILE A 170 -0.62 -10.28 5.27
CA ILE A 170 -1.06 -9.23 4.36
C ILE A 170 -2.59 -9.06 4.40
N VAL A 171 -3.03 -7.82 4.58
CA VAL A 171 -4.44 -7.41 4.53
C VAL A 171 -4.60 -6.31 3.48
N ASN A 172 -5.49 -6.53 2.53
CA ASN A 172 -5.75 -5.61 1.42
C ASN A 172 -7.12 -4.98 1.58
N HIS A 173 -7.19 -3.66 1.67
CA HIS A 173 -8.41 -2.89 1.77
C HIS A 173 -8.80 -2.35 0.41
N VAL A 174 -9.95 -2.79 -0.13
CA VAL A 174 -10.38 -2.39 -1.47
C VAL A 174 -11.81 -1.86 -1.46
N ARG A 175 -12.08 -0.82 -2.24
CA ARG A 175 -13.45 -0.37 -2.50
C ARG A 175 -14.10 -1.25 -3.57
N ALA A 176 -15.38 -1.58 -3.41
CA ALA A 176 -16.06 -2.59 -4.23
C ALA A 176 -16.13 -2.25 -5.72
N THR A 177 -16.05 -0.97 -6.06
CA THR A 177 -16.07 -0.48 -7.45
C THR A 177 -14.74 0.11 -7.89
N ASP A 178 -13.68 -0.03 -7.08
CA ASP A 178 -12.35 0.38 -7.49
C ASP A 178 -11.79 -0.54 -8.57
N VAL A 179 -11.41 0.06 -9.69
CA VAL A 179 -10.89 -0.64 -10.87
C VAL A 179 -9.48 -1.19 -10.67
N VAL A 180 -8.68 -0.56 -9.80
CA VAL A 180 -7.30 -1.00 -9.56
C VAL A 180 -7.27 -2.14 -8.54
N GLY A 181 -7.97 -1.98 -7.43
CA GLY A 181 -8.22 -2.99 -6.40
C GLY A 181 -8.82 -4.29 -6.93
N SER A 182 -9.55 -4.22 -8.04
CA SER A 182 -10.13 -5.39 -8.72
C SER A 182 -9.29 -5.91 -9.89
N GLY A 183 -8.17 -5.26 -10.22
CA GLY A 183 -7.39 -5.52 -11.44
C GLY A 183 -6.55 -6.80 -11.44
N GLY A 184 -6.32 -7.42 -10.27
CA GLY A 184 -5.53 -8.63 -10.13
C GLY A 184 -5.78 -9.34 -8.80
N PRO A 185 -5.47 -10.65 -8.69
CA PRO A 185 -5.59 -11.37 -7.44
C PRO A 185 -4.55 -10.87 -6.43
N HIS A 186 -4.98 -10.56 -5.20
CA HIS A 186 -4.10 -10.11 -4.13
C HIS A 186 -3.33 -11.26 -3.46
N LEU A 187 -2.23 -10.91 -2.80
CA LEU A 187 -1.59 -11.79 -1.83
C LEU A 187 -2.22 -11.58 -0.45
N GLY A 188 -2.48 -12.65 0.29
CA GLY A 188 -3.07 -12.57 1.63
C GLY A 188 -4.59 -12.42 1.61
N SER A 189 -5.14 -11.64 2.56
CA SER A 189 -6.58 -11.48 2.74
C SER A 189 -7.08 -10.16 2.14
N THR A 190 -8.33 -10.13 1.64
CA THR A 190 -8.95 -8.91 1.10
C THR A 190 -10.19 -8.54 1.89
N ARG A 191 -10.25 -7.29 2.35
CA ARG A 191 -11.41 -6.64 2.96
C ARG A 191 -12.02 -5.69 1.94
N THR A 192 -13.21 -6.03 1.47
CA THR A 192 -13.94 -5.21 0.51
C THR A 192 -14.92 -4.27 1.22
N TYR A 193 -14.85 -2.99 0.89
CA TYR A 193 -15.67 -1.91 1.44
C TYR A 193 -16.64 -1.40 0.38
N ALA A 194 -17.83 -0.99 0.79
CA ALA A 194 -18.80 -0.35 -0.08
C ALA A 194 -19.35 0.93 0.59
N ALA A 195 -19.05 2.08 0.01
CA ALA A 195 -19.72 3.35 0.33
C ALA A 195 -21.04 3.46 -0.45
N PRO A 196 -21.92 4.44 -0.12
CA PRO A 196 -23.18 4.63 -0.82
C PRO A 196 -23.02 4.71 -2.34
N GLU A 197 -22.00 5.40 -2.83
CA GLU A 197 -21.72 5.54 -4.26
C GLU A 197 -21.38 4.20 -4.91
N ASP A 198 -20.61 3.34 -4.22
CA ASP A 198 -20.28 2.00 -4.73
C ASP A 198 -21.55 1.15 -4.85
N ILE A 199 -22.47 1.26 -3.89
CA ILE A 199 -23.75 0.53 -3.92
C ILE A 199 -24.59 0.97 -5.12
N GLU A 200 -24.67 2.28 -5.39
CA GLU A 200 -25.38 2.81 -6.55
C GLU A 200 -24.73 2.39 -7.88
N ASN A 201 -23.40 2.38 -7.93
CA ASN A 201 -22.65 1.90 -9.07
C ASN A 201 -22.88 0.39 -9.30
N LEU A 202 -22.87 -0.43 -8.24
CA LEU A 202 -23.16 -1.88 -8.33
C LEU A 202 -24.61 -2.16 -8.78
N LYS A 203 -25.58 -1.33 -8.36
CA LYS A 203 -26.95 -1.37 -8.90
C LYS A 203 -26.96 -1.02 -10.39
N ARG A 204 -26.25 0.04 -10.80
CA ARG A 204 -26.12 0.44 -12.21
C ARG A 204 -25.48 -0.67 -13.07
N GLY A 205 -24.48 -1.34 -12.52
CA GLY A 205 -23.86 -2.52 -13.12
C GLY A 205 -24.66 -3.82 -13.03
N ARG A 206 -25.84 -3.79 -12.40
CA ARG A 206 -26.77 -4.92 -12.28
C ARG A 206 -26.19 -6.10 -11.46
N TYR A 207 -25.30 -5.81 -10.52
CA TYR A 207 -24.78 -6.76 -9.54
C TYR A 207 -25.70 -6.89 -8.32
N ILE A 208 -26.50 -5.86 -8.04
CA ILE A 208 -27.43 -5.81 -6.90
C ILE A 208 -28.83 -5.48 -7.42
N GLY A 209 -29.82 -6.23 -6.96
CA GLY A 209 -31.23 -6.06 -7.31
C GLY A 209 -31.68 -6.90 -8.51
N PRO A 210 -32.99 -6.93 -8.79
CA PRO A 210 -33.53 -7.73 -9.89
C PRO A 210 -33.13 -7.15 -11.24
N SER A 211 -32.57 -7.99 -12.11
CA SER A 211 -32.31 -7.63 -13.50
C SER A 211 -32.50 -8.82 -14.43
N SER A 212 -33.10 -8.58 -15.59
CA SER A 212 -33.21 -9.56 -16.68
C SER A 212 -32.01 -9.54 -17.63
N SER A 213 -31.08 -8.60 -17.45
CA SER A 213 -29.87 -8.44 -18.26
C SER A 213 -28.64 -8.92 -17.50
N SER A 214 -27.59 -9.31 -18.22
CA SER A 214 -26.31 -9.70 -17.63
C SER A 214 -25.66 -8.56 -16.84
N ALA A 215 -24.96 -8.89 -15.76
CA ALA A 215 -24.13 -7.92 -15.04
C ALA A 215 -23.11 -7.26 -15.99
N ASN A 216 -22.83 -5.98 -15.76
CA ASN A 216 -21.88 -5.21 -16.55
C ASN A 216 -20.85 -4.53 -15.64
N PRO A 217 -19.59 -5.03 -15.61
CA PRO A 217 -18.55 -4.48 -14.76
C PRO A 217 -18.18 -3.04 -15.14
N LEU A 218 -18.26 -2.68 -16.42
CA LEU A 218 -17.93 -1.33 -16.89
C LEU A 218 -18.92 -0.28 -16.37
N LEU A 219 -20.18 -0.67 -16.10
CA LEU A 219 -21.19 0.21 -15.52
C LEU A 219 -21.09 0.33 -13.99
N ALA A 220 -20.45 -0.65 -13.34
CA ALA A 220 -20.18 -0.63 -11.90
C ALA A 220 -18.84 0.02 -11.55
N ALA A 221 -17.87 0.01 -12.45
CA ALA A 221 -16.53 0.58 -12.24
C ALA A 221 -16.58 2.08 -11.92
N ASP A 222 -15.79 2.50 -10.92
CA ASP A 222 -15.64 3.90 -10.53
C ASP A 222 -14.20 4.23 -10.15
N ILE A 223 -13.54 5.05 -10.98
CA ILE A 223 -12.18 5.52 -10.72
C ILE A 223 -12.07 6.41 -9.48
N ASN A 224 -13.18 7.04 -9.05
CA ASN A 224 -13.18 7.85 -7.83
C ASN A 224 -13.12 6.98 -6.57
N ALA A 225 -13.53 5.71 -6.67
CA ALA A 225 -13.37 4.75 -5.58
C ALA A 225 -11.88 4.47 -5.28
N HIS A 226 -10.98 4.74 -6.25
CA HIS A 226 -9.53 4.54 -6.14
C HIS A 226 -8.81 5.55 -5.23
N THR A 227 -9.49 6.46 -4.53
CA THR A 227 -8.80 7.40 -3.64
C THR A 227 -8.51 6.81 -2.25
N ILE A 228 -7.32 7.09 -1.71
CA ILE A 228 -6.95 6.76 -0.32
C ILE A 228 -7.85 7.44 0.74
N ARG A 229 -8.59 8.49 0.37
CA ARG A 229 -9.46 9.24 1.30
C ARG A 229 -10.70 8.45 1.75
N ASN A 230 -10.89 7.26 1.19
CA ASN A 230 -12.03 6.39 1.43
C ASN A 230 -11.85 5.41 2.60
N PHE A 231 -10.69 5.42 3.26
CA PHE A 231 -10.30 4.50 4.33
C PHE A 231 -9.96 5.24 5.62
#